data_AF-A0A9P7Z291-F1
#
_entry.id   AF-A0A9P7Z291-F1
#
_cell.length_a   1.000
_cell.length_b   1.000
_cell.length_c   1.000
_cell.angle_alpha   90.00
_cell.angle_beta   90.00
_cell.angle_gamma   90.00
#
_symmetry.space_group_name_H-M   'P 1'
#
loop_
_entity.id
_entity.type
_entity.pdbx_description
1 polymer ?
#
loop_
_entity_poly.entity_id
_entity_poly.type
_entity_poly.pdbx_seq_one_letter_code
_entity_poly.pdbx_strand_id
1 'polypeptide(L)'
;FEFIGTVDNSTYLTVSDTLKWRAEVCGGEEAILNYSIKPVNDRAKLVAKILGTEVVGGEDVRDCAIINVILPLTASGVKIVGLQCATPENGWKSNWMKAVMLK
;
A
#
# COMPACT_ATOMS: atom_id res chain seq x y z
N PHE A 1 1.98 10.48 32.65
CA PHE A 1 3.04 11.06 31.80
C PHE A 1 2.39 11.86 30.68
N GLU A 2 1.66 12.93 31.02
CA GLU A 2 0.82 13.67 30.06
C GLU A 2 1.57 14.79 29.33
N PHE A 3 2.74 15.18 29.84
CA PHE A 3 3.59 16.20 29.23
C PHE A 3 4.96 15.60 28.91
N ILE A 4 5.27 15.52 27.61
CA ILE A 4 6.55 15.00 27.08
C ILE A 4 7.40 16.12 26.44
N GLY A 5 7.19 17.36 26.92
CA GLY A 5 7.74 18.57 26.30
C GLY A 5 6.74 19.23 25.35
N THR A 6 7.17 20.34 24.74
CA THR A 6 6.33 21.12 23.83
C THR A 6 6.14 20.36 22.52
N VAL A 7 4.96 19.76 22.37
CA VAL A 7 4.51 19.07 21.17
C VAL A 7 3.10 19.52 20.84
N ASP A 8 2.73 19.50 19.56
CA ASP A 8 1.35 19.70 19.13
C ASP A 8 0.53 18.44 19.44
N ASN A 9 -0.44 18.56 20.34
CA ASN A 9 -1.29 17.46 20.79
C ASN A 9 -2.62 17.37 20.03
N SER A 10 -2.84 18.19 19.00
CA SER A 10 -4.11 18.24 18.26
C SER A 10 -4.51 16.87 17.71
N THR A 11 -3.55 16.06 17.24
CA THR A 11 -3.81 14.71 16.73
C THR A 11 -4.41 13.79 17.79
N TYR A 12 -3.94 13.84 19.04
CA TYR A 12 -4.50 13.07 20.15
C TYR A 12 -5.90 13.57 20.54
N LEU A 13 -6.10 14.88 20.55
CA LEU A 13 -7.39 15.49 20.91
C LEU A 13 -8.49 15.14 19.91
N THR A 14 -8.15 14.98 18.63
CA THR A 14 -9.14 14.64 17.57
C THR A 14 -9.59 13.18 17.56
N VAL A 15 -8.98 12.28 18.36
CA VAL A 15 -9.30 10.84 18.30
C VAL A 15 -10.76 10.57 18.65
N SER A 16 -11.27 11.19 19.72
CA SER A 16 -12.66 11.00 20.18
C SER A 16 -13.67 11.42 19.11
N ASP A 17 -13.48 12.63 18.55
CA ASP A 17 -14.35 13.16 17.51
C ASP A 17 -14.27 12.35 16.22
N THR A 18 -13.07 11.84 15.88
CA THR A 18 -12.88 10.98 14.70
C THR A 18 -13.63 9.65 14.86
N LEU A 19 -13.57 9.02 16.04
CA LEU A 19 -14.31 7.78 16.30
C LEU A 19 -15.83 8.01 16.23
N LYS A 20 -16.31 9.11 16.80
CA LYS A 20 -17.72 9.50 16.72
C LYS A 20 -18.16 9.72 15.27
N TRP A 21 -17.36 10.45 14.48
CA TRP A 21 -17.65 10.71 13.07
C TRP A 21 -17.70 9.41 12.24
N ARG A 22 -16.75 8.49 12.47
CA ARG A 22 -16.75 7.17 11.83
C ARG A 22 -18.02 6.38 12.15
N ALA A 23 -18.48 6.43 13.40
CA ALA A 23 -19.70 5.76 13.83
C ALA A 23 -20.97 6.38 13.23
N GLU A 24 -21.11 7.71 13.31
CA GLU A 24 -22.37 8.40 13.01
C GLU A 24 -22.52 8.79 11.53
N VAL A 25 -21.41 9.12 10.86
CA VAL A 25 -21.43 9.63 9.47
C VAL A 25 -21.00 8.57 8.48
N CYS A 26 -19.96 7.78 8.78
CA CYS A 26 -19.46 6.76 7.86
C CYS A 26 -20.19 5.41 7.95
N GLY A 27 -21.13 5.26 8.88
CA GLY A 27 -21.88 4.02 9.10
C GLY A 27 -21.13 2.98 9.95
N GLY A 28 -20.10 3.39 10.68
CA GLY A 28 -19.37 2.53 11.62
C GLY A 28 -18.15 1.83 11.03
N GLU A 29 -17.37 1.23 11.93
CA GLU A 29 -16.11 0.54 11.61
C GLU A 29 -16.29 -0.57 10.58
N GLU A 30 -17.35 -1.37 10.72
CA GLU A 30 -17.61 -2.48 9.82
C GLU A 30 -17.90 -1.99 8.39
N ALA A 31 -18.66 -0.91 8.23
CA ALA A 31 -18.94 -0.32 6.92
C ALA A 31 -17.65 0.18 6.25
N ILE A 32 -16.79 0.84 7.01
CA ILE A 32 -15.50 1.35 6.52
C ILE A 32 -14.56 0.20 6.11
N LEU A 33 -14.42 -0.83 6.94
CA LEU A 33 -13.59 -2.00 6.63
C LEU A 33 -14.14 -2.78 5.44
N ASN A 34 -15.46 -2.99 5.39
CA ASN A 34 -16.11 -3.66 4.27
C ASN A 34 -15.91 -2.90 2.96
N TYR A 35 -16.01 -1.57 2.96
CA TYR A 35 -15.78 -0.77 1.77
C TYR A 35 -14.31 -0.74 1.33
N SER A 36 -13.38 -0.72 2.30
CA SER A 36 -11.96 -0.51 2.03
C SER A 36 -11.21 -1.80 1.70
N ILE A 37 -11.59 -2.93 2.31
CA ILE A 37 -10.86 -4.20 2.22
C ILE A 37 -11.55 -5.17 1.26
N LYS A 38 -12.86 -5.46 1.44
CA LYS A 38 -13.53 -6.50 0.64
C LYS A 38 -13.40 -6.33 -0.88
N PRO A 39 -13.60 -5.13 -1.48
CA PRO A 39 -13.51 -4.98 -2.93
C PRO A 39 -12.08 -4.78 -3.43
N VAL A 40 -11.09 -4.61 -2.55
CA VAL A 40 -9.75 -4.17 -2.95
C VAL A 40 -9.05 -5.20 -3.82
N ASN A 41 -9.23 -6.49 -3.53
CA ASN A 41 -8.63 -7.59 -4.29
C ASN A 41 -9.19 -7.67 -5.72
N ASP A 42 -10.50 -7.48 -5.88
CA ASP A 42 -11.12 -7.49 -7.20
C ASP A 42 -10.74 -6.25 -8.02
N ARG A 43 -10.65 -5.09 -7.36
CA ARG A 43 -10.10 -3.86 -7.95
C ARG A 43 -8.64 -4.06 -8.38
N ALA A 44 -7.82 -4.72 -7.56
CA ALA A 44 -6.44 -5.05 -7.89
C ALA A 44 -6.34 -5.92 -9.14
N LYS A 45 -7.14 -6.99 -9.19
CA LYS A 45 -7.20 -7.92 -10.33
C LYS A 45 -7.61 -7.20 -11.61
N LEU A 46 -8.55 -6.25 -11.52
CA LEU A 46 -8.94 -5.42 -12.66
C LEU A 46 -7.79 -4.54 -13.14
N VAL A 47 -7.09 -3.84 -12.24
CA VAL A 47 -5.93 -3.00 -12.60
C VAL A 47 -4.82 -3.84 -13.22
N ALA A 48 -4.49 -4.98 -12.62
CA ALA A 48 -3.51 -5.93 -13.14
C ALA A 48 -3.89 -6.43 -14.54
N LYS A 49 -5.17 -6.75 -14.76
CA LYS A 49 -5.70 -7.12 -16.08
C LYS A 49 -5.55 -6.00 -17.11
N ILE A 50 -5.82 -4.75 -16.73
CA ILE A 50 -5.66 -3.57 -17.62
C ILE A 50 -4.20 -3.38 -18.00
N LEU A 51 -3.28 -3.55 -17.04
CA LEU A 51 -1.85 -3.39 -17.26
C LEU A 51 -1.18 -4.60 -17.93
N GLY A 52 -1.87 -5.74 -18.03
CA GLY A 52 -1.29 -6.99 -18.50
C GLY A 52 -0.25 -7.58 -17.54
N THR A 53 -0.44 -7.34 -16.23
CA THR A 53 0.48 -7.74 -15.17
C THR A 53 -0.25 -8.49 -14.05
N GLU A 54 0.40 -8.68 -12.90
CA GLU A 54 -0.11 -9.43 -11.76
C GLU A 54 -0.19 -8.59 -10.48
N VAL A 55 -1.08 -8.99 -9.58
CA VAL A 55 -1.20 -8.44 -8.23
C VAL A 55 -0.14 -9.10 -7.35
N VAL A 56 0.46 -8.30 -6.49
CA VAL A 56 1.55 -8.73 -5.60
C VAL A 56 0.98 -9.33 -4.31
N GLY A 57 1.55 -10.46 -3.87
CA GLY A 57 1.29 -11.12 -2.59
C GLY A 57 0.13 -12.14 -2.59
N GLY A 58 0.16 -13.05 -1.62
CA GLY A 58 -0.92 -13.98 -1.28
C GLY A 58 -2.18 -13.31 -0.73
N GLU A 59 -3.26 -14.08 -0.51
CA GLU A 59 -4.50 -13.55 0.07
C GLU A 59 -4.32 -13.02 1.50
N ASP A 60 -3.43 -13.64 2.27
CA ASP A 60 -3.06 -13.26 3.63
C ASP A 60 -2.37 -11.89 3.71
N VAL A 61 -1.51 -11.58 2.74
CA VAL A 61 -0.83 -10.27 2.64
C VAL A 61 -1.79 -9.18 2.14
N ARG A 62 -2.84 -9.56 1.41
CA ARG A 62 -3.79 -8.64 0.78
C ARG A 62 -5.05 -8.37 1.60
N ASP A 63 -5.10 -8.83 2.85
CA ASP A 63 -6.19 -8.52 3.79
C ASP A 63 -6.01 -7.12 4.43
N CYS A 64 -5.86 -6.09 3.59
CA CYS A 64 -5.77 -4.70 4.04
C CYS A 64 -6.28 -3.73 2.95
N ALA A 65 -6.43 -2.46 3.28
CA ALA A 65 -6.98 -1.45 2.37
C ALA A 65 -6.01 -1.02 1.24
N ILE A 66 -4.81 -1.62 1.16
CA ILE A 66 -3.76 -1.25 0.22
C ILE A 66 -3.35 -2.50 -0.56
N ILE A 67 -3.20 -2.34 -1.87
CA ILE A 67 -2.80 -3.39 -2.80
C ILE A 67 -1.63 -2.90 -3.65
N ASN A 68 -0.79 -3.84 -4.07
CA ASN A 68 0.33 -3.56 -4.96
C ASN A 68 0.13 -4.34 -6.27
N VAL A 69 0.36 -3.68 -7.41
CA VAL A 69 0.26 -4.29 -8.75
C VAL A 69 1.57 -4.05 -9.48
N ILE A 70 2.06 -5.07 -10.17
CA ILE A 70 3.29 -4.94 -10.96
C ILE A 70 3.05 -3.97 -12.11
N LEU A 71 3.99 -3.06 -12.35
CA LEU A 71 3.96 -2.20 -13.53
C LEU A 71 4.51 -2.93 -14.76
N PRO A 72 3.96 -2.70 -15.97
CA PRO A 72 4.42 -3.31 -17.22
C PRO A 72 5.68 -2.61 -17.74
N LEU A 73 6.73 -2.57 -16.91
CA LEU A 73 7.99 -1.90 -17.21
C LEU A 73 9.10 -2.91 -17.39
N THR A 74 9.92 -2.68 -18.41
CA THR A 74 11.18 -3.40 -18.61
C THR A 74 12.33 -2.52 -18.16
N ALA A 75 13.32 -3.11 -17.50
CA ALA A 75 14.52 -2.39 -17.14
C ALA A 75 15.25 -1.95 -18.42
N SER A 76 15.51 -0.65 -18.55
CA SER A 76 16.37 -0.13 -19.61
C SER A 76 17.83 -0.40 -19.25
N GLY A 77 18.62 -0.86 -20.22
CA GLY A 77 20.08 -0.96 -20.09
C GLY A 77 20.78 0.40 -20.14
N VAL A 78 20.04 1.48 -20.41
CA VAL A 78 20.57 2.84 -20.48
C VAL A 78 20.61 3.43 -19.08
N LYS A 79 21.82 3.68 -18.58
CA LYS A 79 22.03 4.45 -17.36
C LYS A 79 21.66 5.91 -17.62
N ILE A 80 20.64 6.41 -16.92
CA ILE A 80 20.32 7.83 -16.94
C ILE A 80 21.25 8.55 -15.96
N VAL A 81 22.00 9.53 -16.45
CA VAL A 81 22.97 10.28 -15.64
C VAL A 81 22.23 10.99 -14.49
N GLY A 82 22.73 10.82 -13.27
CA GLY A 82 22.13 11.39 -12.06
C GLY A 82 21.05 10.52 -11.39
N LEU A 83 20.65 9.40 -11.99
CA LEU A 83 19.71 8.44 -11.40
C LEU A 83 20.40 7.14 -10.99
N GLN A 84 20.05 6.63 -9.82
CA GLN A 84 20.48 5.32 -9.37
C GLN A 84 19.64 4.24 -10.04
N CYS A 85 20.20 3.64 -11.10
CA CYS A 85 19.55 2.58 -11.86
C CYS A 85 19.91 1.21 -11.28
N ALA A 86 19.00 0.24 -11.42
CA ALA A 86 19.31 -1.15 -11.11
C ALA A 86 20.33 -1.68 -12.14
N THR A 87 21.55 -1.97 -11.69
CA THR A 87 22.64 -2.59 -12.46
C THR A 87 22.67 -4.10 -12.18
N PRO A 88 23.33 -4.94 -13.01
CA PRO A 88 23.39 -6.39 -12.77
C PRO A 88 23.92 -6.79 -11.37
N GLU A 89 24.81 -5.99 -10.80
CA GLU A 89 25.41 -6.15 -9.47
C GLU A 89 24.46 -5.79 -8.31
N ASN A 90 23.46 -4.93 -8.52
CA ASN A 90 22.47 -4.55 -7.49
C ASN A 90 21.04 -5.03 -7.82
N GLY A 91 20.83 -5.61 -9.01
CA GLY A 91 19.58 -6.15 -9.51
C GLY A 91 19.10 -7.38 -8.75
N TRP A 92 19.94 -7.96 -7.90
CA TRP A 92 19.48 -8.96 -6.94
C TRP A 92 18.41 -8.41 -6.00
N LYS A 93 18.39 -7.10 -5.71
CA LYS A 93 17.35 -6.48 -4.85
C LYS A 93 15.99 -6.50 -5.52
N SER A 94 15.93 -6.21 -6.82
CA SER A 94 14.67 -6.27 -7.58
C SER A 94 14.24 -7.73 -7.79
N ASN A 95 15.18 -8.64 -8.03
CA ASN A 95 14.88 -10.07 -8.14
C ASN A 95 14.43 -10.68 -6.80
N TRP A 96 15.05 -10.29 -5.69
CA TRP A 96 14.63 -10.68 -4.35
C TRP A 96 13.24 -10.13 -4.03
N MET A 97 12.99 -8.85 -4.33
CA MET A 97 11.68 -8.23 -4.09
C MET A 97 10.59 -8.93 -4.91
N LYS A 98 10.85 -9.29 -6.18
CA LYS A 98 9.95 -10.15 -6.95
C LYS A 98 9.77 -11.53 -6.31
N ALA A 99 10.84 -12.19 -5.90
CA ALA A 99 10.78 -13.53 -5.33
C ALA A 99 10.10 -13.61 -3.95
N VAL A 100 10.12 -12.53 -3.18
CA VAL A 100 9.49 -12.43 -1.86
C VAL A 100 8.05 -11.96 -1.97
N MET A 101 7.78 -10.97 -2.82
CA MET A 101 6.45 -10.38 -2.90
C MET A 101 5.50 -11.12 -3.87
N LEU A 102 5.98 -12.04 -4.70
CA LEU A 102 5.15 -12.86 -5.59
C LEU A 102 4.85 -14.26 -5.06
N LYS A 103 5.31 -14.57 -3.85
CA LYS A 103 4.88 -15.75 -3.09
C LYS A 103 3.69 -15.38 -2.22
#